data_AF-A0A3N5NP25-F1
#
_entry.id   AF-A0A3N5NP25-F1
#
_cell.length_a   1.000
_cell.length_b   1.000
_cell.length_c   1.000
_cell.angle_alpha   90.00
_cell.angle_beta   90.00
_cell.angle_gamma   90.00
#
_symmetry.space_group_name_H-M   'P 1'
#
loop_
_entity.id
_entity.type
_entity.pdbx_description
1 polymer ?
#
loop_
_entity_poly.entity_id
_entity_poly.type
_entity_poly.pdbx_seq_one_letter_code
_entity_poly.pdbx_strand_id
1 'polypeptide(L)'
;MEELLERIKAVLRRTCPPIERMQIGKLMVDFRAQSAISGRATVRLTFHEFKLLHYLAQRRHQVVHREELLTEVWGYMNPKVVTRSIDQTVVRLRKKMTSLSPIR
;
A
#
# COMPACT_ATOMS: atom_id res chain seq x y z
N MET A 1 -9.12 18.62 -21.41
CA MET A 1 -7.79 18.55 -20.73
C MET A 1 -7.68 17.21 -19.98
N GLU A 2 -7.99 16.09 -20.63
CA GLU A 2 -8.01 14.75 -20.01
C GLU A 2 -7.07 13.76 -20.72
N GLU A 3 -6.74 14.01 -21.98
CA GLU A 3 -5.89 13.14 -22.79
C GLU A 3 -4.45 13.06 -22.28
N LEU A 4 -3.92 14.15 -21.72
CA LEU A 4 -2.55 14.18 -21.19
C LEU A 4 -2.44 13.36 -19.89
N LEU A 5 -3.45 13.44 -19.02
CA LEU A 5 -3.51 12.63 -17.80
C LEU A 5 -3.67 11.16 -18.13
N GLU A 6 -4.51 10.81 -19.11
CA GLU A 6 -4.69 9.42 -19.55
C GLU A 6 -3.44 8.87 -20.25
N ARG A 7 -2.70 9.67 -21.03
CA ARG A 7 -1.39 9.28 -21.60
C ARG A 7 -0.32 9.11 -20.52
N ILE A 8 -0.26 9.99 -19.54
CA ILE A 8 0.70 9.87 -18.43
C ILE A 8 0.38 8.62 -17.60
N LYS A 9 -0.89 8.38 -17.25
CA LYS A 9 -1.32 7.14 -16.58
C LYS A 9 -0.98 5.92 -17.41
N ALA A 10 -1.21 5.94 -18.73
CA ALA A 10 -0.92 4.83 -19.63
C ALA A 10 0.59 4.54 -19.77
N VAL A 11 1.43 5.58 -19.76
CA VAL A 11 2.89 5.44 -19.76
C VAL A 11 3.39 4.91 -18.41
N LEU A 12 2.85 5.40 -17.29
CA LEU A 12 3.18 4.89 -15.96
C LEU A 12 2.73 3.42 -15.76
N ARG A 13 1.61 3.03 -16.38
CA ARG A 13 1.11 1.64 -16.37
C ARG A 13 2.01 0.67 -17.13
N ARG A 14 2.85 1.16 -18.05
CA ARG A 14 3.82 0.36 -18.82
C ARG A 14 5.11 0.07 -18.07
N THR A 15 5.42 0.79 -16.99
CA THR A 15 6.72 0.67 -16.30
C THR A 15 6.73 -0.31 -15.14
N CYS A 16 5.57 -0.75 -14.63
CA CYS A 16 5.50 -1.81 -13.62
C CYS A 16 4.11 -2.48 -13.67
N PRO A 17 4.00 -3.79 -13.94
CA PRO A 17 2.71 -4.47 -13.85
C PRO A 17 2.14 -4.31 -12.44
N PRO A 18 0.83 -4.05 -12.30
CA PRO A 18 0.21 -3.90 -10.99
C PRO A 18 0.41 -5.18 -10.19
N ILE A 19 0.95 -5.06 -8.97
CA ILE A 19 1.15 -6.21 -8.09
C ILE A 19 -0.21 -6.72 -7.65
N GLU A 20 -0.57 -7.91 -8.10
CA GLU A 20 -1.86 -8.53 -7.77
C GLU A 20 -1.80 -9.26 -6.43
N ARG A 21 -0.64 -9.83 -6.11
CA ARG A 21 -0.41 -10.59 -4.88
C ARG A 21 0.94 -10.28 -4.30
N MET A 22 1.02 -10.29 -2.98
CA MET A 22 2.26 -10.12 -2.23
C MET A 22 2.34 -11.12 -1.10
N GLN A 23 3.53 -11.66 -0.87
CA GLN A 23 3.81 -12.52 0.27
C GLN A 23 4.87 -11.88 1.17
N ILE A 24 4.59 -11.83 2.48
CA ILE A 24 5.48 -11.35 3.53
C ILE A 24 5.52 -12.42 4.63
N GLY A 25 6.56 -13.26 4.58
CA GLY A 25 6.66 -14.46 5.42
C GLY A 25 5.44 -15.36 5.25
N LYS A 26 4.63 -15.50 6.31
CA LYS A 26 3.38 -16.30 6.28
C LYS A 26 2.16 -15.54 5.78
N LEU A 27 2.24 -14.21 5.67
CA LEU A 27 1.15 -13.35 5.22
C LEU A 27 1.11 -13.32 3.68
N MET A 28 -0.02 -13.74 3.12
CA MET A 28 -0.35 -13.62 1.71
C MET A 28 -1.44 -12.56 1.56
N VAL A 29 -1.21 -11.59 0.69
CA VAL A 29 -2.14 -10.48 0.41
C VAL A 29 -2.53 -10.57 -1.05
N ASP A 30 -3.83 -10.65 -1.32
CA ASP A 30 -4.40 -10.54 -2.66
C ASP A 30 -5.05 -9.16 -2.80
N PHE A 31 -4.41 -8.31 -3.61
CA PHE A 31 -4.83 -6.93 -3.81
C PHE A 31 -6.05 -6.82 -4.74
N ARG A 32 -6.29 -7.82 -5.60
CA ARG A 32 -7.50 -7.89 -6.44
C ARG A 32 -8.72 -8.25 -5.59
N ALA A 33 -8.58 -9.27 -4.75
CA ALA A 33 -9.65 -9.75 -3.87
C ALA A 33 -9.80 -8.92 -2.58
N GLN A 34 -8.89 -7.96 -2.33
CA GLN A 34 -8.77 -7.23 -1.06
C GLN A 34 -8.83 -8.19 0.15
N SER A 35 -8.07 -9.28 0.07
CA SER A 35 -8.01 -10.30 1.12
C SER A 35 -6.58 -10.52 1.58
N ALA A 36 -6.43 -10.90 2.85
CA ALA A 36 -5.14 -11.25 3.41
C ALA A 36 -5.28 -12.51 4.28
N ILE A 37 -4.34 -13.42 4.18
CA ILE A 37 -4.34 -14.71 4.87
C ILE A 37 -2.95 -14.91 5.47
N SER A 38 -2.85 -15.23 6.75
CA SER A 38 -1.59 -15.68 7.36
C SER A 38 -1.72 -17.14 7.77
N GLY A 39 -0.96 -18.01 7.10
CA GLY A 39 -1.09 -19.47 7.27
C GLY A 39 -2.50 -19.95 6.94
N ARG A 40 -3.29 -20.28 7.96
CA ARG A 40 -4.70 -20.74 7.82
C ARG A 40 -5.75 -19.70 8.25
N ALA A 41 -5.32 -18.54 8.75
CA ALA A 41 -6.22 -17.53 9.31
C ALA A 41 -6.38 -16.32 8.38
N THR A 42 -7.62 -15.87 8.18
CA THR A 42 -7.90 -14.61 7.47
C THR A 42 -7.53 -13.41 8.33
N VAL A 43 -6.80 -12.48 7.74
CA VAL A 43 -6.34 -11.24 8.36
C VAL A 43 -7.20 -10.09 7.86
N ARG A 44 -7.86 -9.38 8.77
CA ARG A 44 -8.60 -8.17 8.44
C ARG A 44 -7.66 -6.98 8.32
N LEU A 45 -7.54 -6.47 7.11
CA LEU A 45 -6.93 -5.18 6.81
C LEU A 45 -8.02 -4.18 6.42
N THR A 46 -7.86 -2.95 6.86
CA THR A 46 -8.70 -1.82 6.48
C THR A 46 -8.36 -1.39 5.06
N PHE A 47 -9.25 -0.60 4.44
CA PHE A 47 -9.02 -0.04 3.11
C PHE A 47 -7.70 0.73 2.98
N HIS A 48 -7.37 1.59 3.95
CA HIS A 48 -6.12 2.34 3.95
C HIS A 48 -4.89 1.44 4.16
N GLU A 49 -5.01 0.38 4.96
CA GLU A 49 -3.94 -0.61 5.12
C GLU A 49 -3.67 -1.36 3.79
N PHE A 50 -4.72 -1.74 3.05
CA PHE A 50 -4.57 -2.35 1.72
C PHE A 50 -3.93 -1.41 0.72
N LYS A 51 -4.43 -0.17 0.60
CA LYS A 51 -3.86 0.81 -0.32
C LYS A 51 -2.41 1.11 0.00
N LEU A 52 -2.08 1.30 1.28
CA LEU A 52 -0.71 1.54 1.72
C LEU A 52 0.20 0.36 1.38
N LEU A 53 -0.22 -0.87 1.68
CA LEU A 53 0.55 -2.07 1.32
C LEU A 53 0.76 -2.20 -0.19
N HIS A 54 -0.29 -1.97 -0.98
CA HIS A 54 -0.20 -2.04 -2.44
C HIS A 54 0.78 -0.99 -2.98
N TYR A 55 0.69 0.23 -2.47
CA TYR A 55 1.58 1.33 -2.86
C TYR A 55 3.05 1.05 -2.50
N LEU A 56 3.30 0.54 -1.28
CA LEU A 56 4.64 0.14 -0.84
C LEU A 56 5.17 -1.07 -1.61
N ALA A 57 4.30 -2.03 -1.93
CA ALA A 57 4.67 -3.22 -2.70
C ALA A 57 5.15 -2.84 -4.11
N GLN A 58 4.43 -1.92 -4.77
CA GLN A 58 4.81 -1.43 -6.11
C GLN A 58 6.15 -0.69 -6.11
N ARG A 59 6.52 -0.08 -4.98
CA ARG A 59 7.77 0.65 -4.76
C ARG A 59 8.76 -0.12 -3.88
N ARG A 60 8.75 -1.45 -3.99
CA ARG A 60 9.65 -2.30 -3.22
C ARG A 60 11.10 -1.81 -3.40
N HIS A 61 11.84 -1.70 -2.29
CA HIS A 61 13.23 -1.21 -2.23
C HIS A 61 13.42 0.29 -2.50
N GLN A 62 12.36 1.07 -2.60
CA GLN A 62 12.45 2.54 -2.71
C GLN A 62 12.03 3.20 -1.40
N VAL A 63 12.63 4.35 -1.12
CA VAL A 63 12.18 5.22 -0.02
C VAL A 63 10.87 5.86 -0.45
N VAL A 64 9.84 5.75 0.39
CA VAL A 64 8.54 6.38 0.18
C VAL A 64 8.38 7.50 1.18
N HIS A 65 8.18 8.73 0.68
CA HIS A 65 8.04 9.91 1.51
C HIS A 65 6.62 10.04 2.05
N ARG A 66 6.49 10.68 3.22
CA ARG A 66 5.19 10.92 3.86
C ARG A 66 4.25 11.76 2.99
N GLU A 67 4.80 12.74 2.28
CA GLU A 67 4.07 13.63 1.39
C GLU A 67 3.43 12.87 0.23
N GLU A 68 4.15 11.92 -0.35
CA GLU A 68 3.64 11.03 -1.40
C GLU A 68 2.50 10.14 -0.89
N LEU A 69 2.59 9.66 0.35
CA LEU A 69 1.51 8.87 0.94
C LEU A 69 0.24 9.71 1.15
N LEU A 70 0.38 10.98 1.53
CA LEU A 70 -0.77 11.88 1.68
C LEU A 70 -1.52 12.06 0.36
N THR A 71 -0.79 12.23 -0.74
CA THR A 71 -1.40 12.45 -2.05
C THR A 71 -1.90 11.13 -2.65
N GLU A 72 -1.06 10.11 -2.74
CA GLU A 72 -1.33 8.90 -3.53
C GLU A 72 -2.24 7.89 -2.82
N VAL A 73 -2.12 7.77 -1.49
CA VAL A 73 -2.89 6.80 -0.70
C VAL A 73 -4.14 7.45 -0.10
N TRP A 74 -4.00 8.64 0.47
CA TRP A 74 -5.08 9.38 1.14
C TRP A 74 -5.81 10.39 0.25
N GLY A 75 -5.25 10.82 -0.89
CA GLY A 75 -5.93 11.76 -1.79
C GLY A 75 -5.95 13.21 -1.31
N TYR A 76 -5.09 13.60 -0.37
CA TYR A 76 -4.99 15.00 0.04
C TYR A 76 -4.43 15.85 -1.11
N MET A 77 -5.10 16.96 -1.41
CA MET A 77 -4.62 17.93 -2.41
C MET A 77 -3.38 18.70 -1.95
N ASN A 78 -3.22 18.86 -0.62
CA ASN A 78 -2.06 19.52 -0.03
C ASN A 78 -1.16 18.51 0.68
N PRO A 79 0.05 18.21 0.15
CA PRO A 79 0.99 17.27 0.77
C PRO A 79 1.57 17.77 2.10
N LYS A 80 1.42 19.06 2.43
CA LYS A 80 1.92 19.64 3.69
C LYS A 80 0.92 19.54 4.85
N VAL A 81 -0.18 18.80 4.68
CA VAL A 81 -1.15 18.58 5.76
C VAL A 81 -0.51 17.82 6.92
N VAL A 82 -0.57 18.44 8.10
CA VAL A 82 -0.15 17.82 9.36
C VAL A 82 -1.29 16.91 9.84
N THR A 83 -1.11 15.61 9.68
CA THR A 83 -2.08 14.59 10.12
C THR A 83 -1.35 13.36 10.66
N ARG A 84 -1.86 12.79 11.75
CA ARG A 84 -1.30 11.55 12.31
C ARG A 84 -1.91 10.29 11.68
N SER A 85 -2.83 10.43 10.72
CA SER A 85 -3.52 9.28 10.12
C SER A 85 -2.58 8.32 9.42
N ILE A 86 -1.56 8.84 8.72
CA ILE A 86 -0.52 8.00 8.10
C ILE A 86 0.26 7.25 9.17
N ASP A 87 0.81 7.99 10.14
CA ASP A 87 1.66 7.41 11.18
C ASP A 87 0.91 6.34 11.98
N GLN A 88 -0.34 6.61 12.36
CA GLN A 88 -1.19 5.63 13.04
C GLN A 88 -1.46 4.39 12.17
N THR A 89 -1.70 4.58 10.87
CA THR A 89 -1.93 3.46 9.94
C THR A 89 -0.67 2.63 9.76
N VAL A 90 0.50 3.26 9.59
CA VAL A 90 1.80 2.59 9.51
C VAL A 90 2.10 1.82 10.79
N VAL A 91 1.87 2.41 11.97
CA VAL A 91 2.08 1.75 13.26
C VAL A 91 1.16 0.54 13.42
N ARG A 92 -0.15 0.69 13.11
CA ARG A 92 -1.10 -0.43 13.16
C ARG A 92 -0.73 -1.54 12.19
N LEU A 93 -0.38 -1.17 10.96
CA LEU A 93 0.03 -2.09 9.92
C LEU A 93 1.30 -2.86 10.32
N ARG A 94 2.34 -2.18 10.82
CA ARG A 94 3.56 -2.83 11.32
C ARG A 94 3.26 -3.79 12.45
N LYS A 95 2.46 -3.38 13.45
CA LYS A 95 2.08 -4.27 14.56
C LYS A 95 1.37 -5.53 14.07
N LYS A 96 0.45 -5.42 13.12
CA LYS A 96 -0.20 -6.58 12.48
C LYS A 96 0.83 -7.44 11.76
N MET A 97 1.68 -6.86 10.93
CA MET A 97 2.66 -7.60 10.15
C MET A 97 3.69 -8.34 11.02
N THR A 98 4.21 -7.70 12.06
CA THR A 98 5.15 -8.32 13.01
C THR A 98 4.49 -9.47 13.77
N SER A 99 3.23 -9.33 14.16
CA SER A 99 2.47 -10.42 14.82
C SER A 99 2.21 -11.60 13.87
N LEU A 100 1.93 -11.32 12.59
CA LEU A 100 1.54 -12.33 11.60
C LEU A 100 2.74 -13.02 10.94
N SER A 101 3.89 -12.36 10.93
CA SER A 101 5.14 -12.87 10.38
C SER A 101 6.28 -12.40 11.29
N PRO A 102 6.55 -13.10 12.41
CA PRO A 102 7.76 -12.84 13.17
C PRO A 102 8.96 -13.05 12.25
N ILE A 103 9.66 -11.95 11.95
CA ILE A 103 10.93 -11.99 11.25
C ILE A 103 11.87 -12.68 12.23
N ARG A 104 12.21 -13.94 11.94
CA ARG A 104 13.18 -14.71 12.72
C ARG A 104 14.54 -14.60 12.07
#